data_AF-A0A1B6H2Z2-F1
#
_entry.id   AF-A0A1B6H2Z2-F1
#
_cell.length_a   1.000
_cell.length_b   1.000
_cell.length_c   1.000
_cell.angle_alpha   90.00
_cell.angle_beta   90.00
_cell.angle_gamma   90.00
#
_symmetry.space_group_name_H-M   'P 1'
#
loop_
_entity.id
_entity.type
_entity.pdbx_description
1 polymer ?
#
loop_
_entity_poly.entity_id
_entity_poly.type
_entity_poly.pdbx_seq_one_letter_code
_entity_poly.pdbx_strand_id
1 'polypeptide(L)'
;MPPKLFCMATERYKTHFFCISDDQEQPSKARLQALGLFKKMETKLYTVFWNDILGQVSKTSETLQKPRLDINTAASSLSSLKSIIESKRDSYEEYEERASD
;
A
#
# COMPACT_ATOMS: atom_id res chain seq x y z
N MET A 1 -16.94 5.77 10.78
CA MET A 1 -16.41 7.10 11.13
C MET A 1 -15.02 6.86 11.72
N PRO A 2 -13.92 7.11 11.02
CA PRO A 2 -12.61 6.94 11.65
C PRO A 2 -12.28 8.16 12.52
N PRO A 3 -11.50 8.00 13.60
CA PRO A 3 -11.32 9.00 14.63
C PRO A 3 -10.40 10.13 14.16
N LYS A 4 -10.62 11.34 14.69
CA LYS A 4 -9.85 12.58 14.45
C LYS A 4 -8.32 12.47 14.66
N LEU A 5 -7.83 11.36 15.20
CA LEU A 5 -6.41 11.06 15.38
C LEU A 5 -5.71 10.53 14.12
N PHE A 6 -6.46 10.17 13.06
CA PHE A 6 -5.88 9.70 11.79
C PHE A 6 -5.29 10.84 10.93
N CYS A 7 -5.48 12.11 11.32
CA CYS A 7 -5.03 13.27 10.55
C CYS A 7 -3.59 13.74 10.82
N MET A 8 -2.82 13.10 11.71
CA MET A 8 -1.54 13.66 12.17
C MET A 8 -0.25 12.90 11.79
N ALA A 9 -0.31 11.84 10.98
CA ALA A 9 0.91 11.05 10.73
C ALA A 9 1.45 11.01 9.29
N THR A 10 0.65 11.17 8.21
CA THR A 10 1.21 11.06 6.85
C THR A 10 0.53 11.94 5.80
N GLU A 11 1.39 12.65 5.03
CA GLU A 11 1.20 13.34 3.74
C GLU A 11 0.24 14.55 3.64
N ARG A 12 0.81 15.76 3.78
CA ARG A 12 0.14 17.07 3.60
C ARG A 12 -0.68 17.17 2.29
N TYR A 13 -0.25 16.54 1.20
CA TYR A 13 -0.90 16.68 -0.12
C TYR A 13 -2.08 15.73 -0.34
N LYS A 14 -2.05 14.48 0.14
CA LYS A 14 -3.21 13.56 0.09
C LYS A 14 -4.35 14.11 0.92
N THR A 15 -4.01 14.60 2.11
CA THR A 15 -4.96 15.28 3.00
C THR A 15 -5.53 16.54 2.33
N HIS A 16 -4.71 17.29 1.60
CA HIS A 16 -5.16 18.51 0.92
C HIS A 16 -6.14 18.24 -0.23
N PHE A 17 -5.84 17.28 -1.12
CA PHE A 17 -6.77 16.93 -2.20
C PHE A 17 -8.06 16.32 -1.68
N PHE A 18 -7.97 15.51 -0.61
CA PHE A 18 -9.16 15.01 0.08
C PHE A 18 -10.01 16.15 0.64
N CYS A 19 -9.40 17.08 1.39
CA CYS A 19 -10.09 18.25 1.94
C CYS A 19 -10.76 19.10 0.84
N ILE A 20 -10.07 19.38 -0.28
CA ILE A 20 -10.65 20.13 -1.40
C ILE A 20 -11.83 19.37 -2.02
N SER A 21 -11.77 18.05 -2.10
CA SER A 21 -12.85 17.25 -2.68
C SER A 21 -14.13 17.24 -1.84
N ASP A 22 -13.97 17.32 -0.52
CA ASP A 22 -15.06 17.26 0.47
C ASP A 22 -15.64 18.65 0.81
N ASP A 23 -14.87 19.71 0.57
CA ASP A 23 -15.28 21.09 0.80
C ASP A 23 -16.41 21.52 -0.15
N GLN A 24 -17.61 21.75 0.40
CA GLN A 24 -18.79 22.17 -0.37
C GLN A 24 -18.74 23.64 -0.81
N GLU A 25 -17.84 24.45 -0.24
CA GLU A 25 -17.60 25.84 -0.66
C GLU A 25 -16.75 25.91 -1.93
N GLN A 26 -16.04 24.82 -2.28
CA GLN A 26 -15.28 24.73 -3.53
C GLN A 26 -16.18 24.53 -4.75
N PRO A 27 -15.81 25.11 -5.91
CA PRO A 27 -16.48 24.83 -7.18
C PRO A 27 -16.50 23.33 -7.48
N SER A 28 -17.63 22.82 -8.01
CA SER A 28 -17.82 21.41 -8.35
C SER A 28 -16.68 20.84 -9.21
N LYS A 29 -16.17 21.64 -10.15
CA LYS A 29 -15.03 21.27 -11.00
C LYS A 29 -13.73 21.06 -10.21
N ALA A 30 -13.46 21.91 -9.21
CA ALA A 30 -12.27 21.79 -8.37
C ALA A 30 -12.35 20.54 -7.49
N ARG A 31 -13.52 20.28 -6.88
CA ARG A 31 -13.79 19.10 -6.08
C ARG A 31 -13.59 17.79 -6.85
N LEU A 32 -14.15 17.72 -8.06
CA LEU A 32 -14.03 16.53 -8.92
C LEU A 32 -12.59 16.27 -9.36
N GLN A 33 -11.83 17.32 -9.68
CA GLN A 33 -10.42 17.18 -10.02
C GLN A 33 -9.60 16.71 -8.82
N ALA A 34 -9.82 17.29 -7.64
CA ALA A 34 -9.14 16.89 -6.42
C ALA A 34 -9.45 15.43 -6.05
N LEU A 35 -10.71 15.00 -6.17
CA LEU A 35 -11.09 13.60 -5.97
C LEU A 35 -10.40 12.66 -6.96
N GLY A 36 -10.35 13.05 -8.24
CA GLY A 36 -9.67 12.27 -9.27
C GLY A 36 -8.18 12.11 -9.00
N LEU A 37 -7.51 13.19 -8.58
CA LEU A 37 -6.09 13.16 -8.19
C LEU A 37 -5.86 12.29 -6.96
N PHE A 38 -6.67 12.47 -5.91
CA PHE A 38 -6.60 11.65 -4.69
C PHE A 38 -6.70 10.15 -5.02
N LYS A 39 -7.73 9.75 -5.77
CA LYS A 39 -7.92 8.34 -6.18
C LYS A 39 -6.75 7.81 -7.01
N LYS A 40 -6.18 8.62 -7.89
CA LYS A 40 -5.02 8.23 -8.70
C LYS A 40 -3.80 7.96 -7.83
N MET A 41 -3.56 8.79 -6.81
CA MET A 41 -2.47 8.60 -5.86
C MET A 41 -2.67 7.34 -5.02
N GLU A 42 -3.88 7.10 -4.50
CA GLU A 42 -4.20 5.86 -3.78
C GLU A 42 -4.01 4.63 -4.67
N THR A 43 -4.47 4.69 -5.92
CA THR A 43 -4.33 3.57 -6.87
C THR A 43 -2.86 3.25 -7.10
N LYS A 44 -2.00 4.26 -7.30
CA LYS A 44 -0.56 4.08 -7.49
C LYS A 44 0.08 3.45 -6.26
N LEU A 45 -0.25 3.94 -5.07
CA LEU A 45 0.23 3.41 -3.79
C LEU A 45 -0.12 1.94 -3.61
N TYR A 46 -1.41 1.59 -3.72
CA TYR A 46 -1.86 0.21 -3.60
C TYR A 46 -1.25 -0.68 -4.68
N THR A 47 -1.03 -0.17 -5.89
CA THR A 47 -0.37 -0.93 -6.97
C THR A 47 1.06 -1.30 -6.58
N VAL A 48 1.86 -0.34 -6.11
CA VAL A 48 3.25 -0.61 -5.69
C VAL A 48 3.27 -1.58 -4.49
N PHE A 49 2.42 -1.34 -3.50
CA PHE A 49 2.31 -2.18 -2.31
C PHE A 49 1.96 -3.64 -2.64
N TRP A 50 0.87 -3.84 -3.40
CA TRP A 50 0.42 -5.19 -3.74
C TRP A 50 1.36 -5.89 -4.72
N ASN A 51 2.00 -5.18 -5.64
CA ASN A 51 3.00 -5.78 -6.53
C ASN A 51 4.18 -6.37 -5.76
N ASP A 52 4.66 -5.69 -4.71
CA ASP A 52 5.74 -6.21 -3.87
C ASP A 52 5.30 -7.48 -3.12
N ILE A 53 4.12 -7.45 -2.48
CA ILE A 53 3.55 -8.62 -1.78
C ILE A 53 3.39 -9.80 -2.74
N LEU A 54 2.77 -9.58 -3.89
CA LEU A 54 2.55 -10.62 -4.90
C LEU A 54 3.88 -11.18 -5.41
N GLY A 55 4.91 -10.34 -5.56
CA GLY A 55 6.26 -10.76 -5.92
C GLY A 55 6.87 -11.71 -4.89
N GLN A 56 6.73 -11.42 -3.59
CA GLN A 56 7.21 -12.31 -2.53
C GLN A 56 6.43 -13.63 -2.49
N VAL A 57 5.10 -13.56 -2.62
CA VAL A 57 4.24 -14.75 -2.67
C VAL A 57 4.60 -15.64 -3.86
N SER A 58 4.84 -15.07 -5.04
CA SER A 58 5.27 -15.83 -6.23
C SER A 58 6.59 -16.55 -5.99
N LYS A 59 7.61 -15.85 -5.46
CA LYS A 59 8.92 -16.44 -5.15
C LYS A 59 8.83 -17.59 -4.14
N THR A 60 8.01 -17.41 -3.10
CA THR A 60 7.77 -18.48 -2.11
C THR A 60 7.04 -19.65 -2.76
N SER A 61 6.02 -19.39 -3.58
CA SER A 61 5.28 -20.42 -4.31
C SER A 61 6.19 -21.26 -5.22
N GLU A 62 7.06 -20.62 -6.00
CA GLU A 62 8.06 -21.28 -6.83
C GLU A 62 9.03 -22.15 -6.01
N THR A 63 9.41 -21.67 -4.81
CA THR A 63 10.27 -22.44 -3.90
C THR A 63 9.56 -23.68 -3.38
N LEU A 64 8.29 -23.54 -2.96
CA LEU A 64 7.48 -24.64 -2.41
C LEU A 64 7.18 -25.75 -3.43
N GLN A 65 7.19 -25.43 -4.72
CA GLN A 65 6.92 -26.40 -5.79
C GLN A 65 8.15 -27.22 -6.20
N LYS A 66 9.32 -27.04 -5.55
CA LYS A 66 10.53 -27.80 -5.88
C LYS A 66 10.37 -29.29 -5.50
N PRO A 67 10.59 -30.24 -6.44
CA PRO A 67 10.29 -31.67 -6.22
C PRO A 67 11.05 -32.38 -5.09
N ARG A 68 12.16 -31.80 -4.63
CA ARG A 68 13.02 -32.34 -3.56
C ARG A 68 13.20 -31.35 -2.41
N LEU A 69 12.23 -30.47 -2.23
CA LEU A 69 12.25 -29.52 -1.12
C LEU A 69 12.12 -30.27 0.20
N ASP A 70 13.02 -30.00 1.14
CA ASP A 70 12.89 -30.54 2.48
C ASP A 70 11.83 -29.76 3.27
N ILE A 71 11.15 -30.45 4.19
CA ILE A 71 10.05 -29.90 4.96
C ILE A 71 10.47 -28.72 5.86
N ASN A 72 11.73 -28.70 6.31
CA ASN A 72 12.25 -27.62 7.15
C ASN A 72 12.41 -26.35 6.31
N THR A 73 12.97 -26.44 5.11
CA THR A 73 13.08 -25.32 4.17
C THR A 73 11.69 -24.83 3.76
N ALA A 74 10.70 -25.71 3.57
CA ALA A 74 9.33 -25.30 3.30
C ALA A 74 8.73 -24.49 4.47
N ALA A 75 8.88 -24.98 5.70
CA ALA A 75 8.40 -24.30 6.91
C ALA A 75 9.10 -22.95 7.15
N SER A 76 10.41 -22.89 6.93
CA SER A 76 11.19 -21.65 6.98
C SER A 76 10.73 -20.66 5.91
N SER A 77 10.51 -21.10 4.67
CA SER A 77 10.06 -20.23 3.57
C SER A 77 8.71 -19.57 3.85
N LEU A 78 7.76 -20.31 4.42
CA LEU A 78 6.46 -19.79 4.83
C LEU A 78 6.57 -18.83 6.02
N SER A 79 7.43 -19.14 7.00
CA SER A 79 7.67 -18.26 8.15
C SER A 79 8.32 -16.94 7.72
N SER A 80 9.29 -17.00 6.81
CA SER A 80 9.90 -15.82 6.19
C SER A 80 8.89 -15.00 5.41
N LEU A 81 8.03 -15.63 4.61
CA LEU A 81 6.97 -14.93 3.87
C LEU A 81 6.05 -14.15 4.83
N LYS A 82 5.61 -14.79 5.92
CA LYS A 82 4.79 -14.13 6.95
C LYS A 82 5.51 -12.91 7.53
N SER A 83 6.77 -13.07 7.94
CA SER A 83 7.56 -11.96 8.52
C SER A 83 7.79 -10.82 7.53
N ILE A 84 7.99 -11.12 6.25
CA ILE A 84 8.14 -10.10 5.20
C ILE A 84 6.82 -9.35 4.99
N ILE A 85 5.68 -10.03 4.93
CA ILE A 85 4.38 -9.37 4.76
C ILE A 85 4.07 -8.47 5.96
N GLU A 86 4.39 -8.93 7.18
CA GLU A 86 4.27 -8.13 8.40
C GLU A 86 5.16 -6.88 8.34
N SER A 87 6.43 -7.01 7.92
CA SER A 87 7.32 -5.85 7.79
C SER A 87 6.90 -4.88 6.70
N LYS A 88 6.36 -5.36 5.56
CA LYS A 88 5.82 -4.48 4.51
C LYS A 88 4.64 -3.65 4.99
N ARG A 89 3.79 -4.21 5.85
CA ARG A 89 2.69 -3.46 6.46
C ARG A 89 3.20 -2.35 7.38
N ASP A 90 4.25 -2.64 8.14
CA ASP A 90 4.81 -1.71 9.12
C ASP A 90 5.69 -0.62 8.45
N SER A 91 6.13 -0.83 7.20
CA SER A 91 6.85 0.13 6.35
C SER A 91 5.95 0.87 5.34
N TYR A 92 4.72 1.23 5.73
CA TYR A 92 3.76 1.85 4.81
C TYR A 92 4.26 3.18 4.24
N GLU A 93 4.94 4.00 5.05
CA GLU A 93 5.51 5.28 4.64
C GLU A 93 6.49 5.15 3.45
N GLU A 94 7.30 4.08 3.41
CA GLU A 94 8.24 3.83 2.31
C GLU A 94 7.53 3.55 0.97
N TYR A 95 6.28 3.06 1.01
CA TYR A 95 5.47 2.88 -0.19
C TYR A 95 4.87 4.20 -0.66
N GLU A 96 4.62 5.15 0.25
CA GLU A 96 4.18 6.49 -0.11
C GLU A 96 5.27 7.26 -0.87
N GLU A 97 6.52 7.16 -0.42
CA GLU A 97 7.67 7.71 -1.14
C GLU A 97 7.81 7.07 -2.53
N ARG A 98 7.81 5.73 -2.62
CA ARG A 98 7.92 5.01 -3.91
C ARG A 98 6.76 5.25 -4.86
N ALA A 99 5.56 5.54 -4.36
CA ALA A 99 4.41 5.90 -5.18
C ALA A 99 4.45 7.36 -5.63
N SER A 100 5.37 8.18 -5.11
CA SER A 100 5.49 9.60 -5.48
C SER A 100 6.41 9.85 -6.68
N ASP A 101 7.31 8.90 -7.00
CA ASP A 101 8.18 8.87 -8.20
C ASP A 101 7.43 8.43 -9.47
#